data_AF-A0A0M6YEC4-F1
#
_entry.id   AF-A0A0M6YEC4-F1
#
_cell.length_a   1.000
_cell.length_b   1.000
_cell.length_c   1.000
_cell.angle_alpha   90.00
_cell.angle_beta   90.00
_cell.angle_gamma   90.00
#
_symmetry.space_group_name_H-M   'P 1'
#
loop_
_entity.id
_entity.type
_entity.pdbx_description
1 polymer ?
#
loop_
_entity_poly.entity_id
_entity_poly.type
_entity_poly.pdbx_seq_one_letter_code
_entity_poly.pdbx_strand_id
1 'polypeptide(L)'
;MPPIEMLKDGLHPVPIGKVAAIVTHLEMTAVPELRPATLPDGTVLSRFEAPATDWYRDLFTRIGGPDWLWSSRLRMSDADLRAIIAHTDVEVFAVTFAGRAEGLLELDFRDGETCELAFFGLTPAAQGIGAGRAMLTLAITRAFARPIARLHLHTCTLDSPVALPFYLRSGFVAVRREVEIMDDPRLDGTLAETAGAHHPILR
;
A
#
# COMPACT_ATOMS: atom_id res chain seq x y z
N MET A 1 24.74 -12.22 -0.06
CA MET A 1 23.90 -11.41 0.86
C MET A 1 24.57 -11.44 2.22
N PRO A 2 24.71 -10.31 2.93
CA PRO A 2 25.14 -10.34 4.31
C PRO A 2 24.17 -11.22 5.14
N PRO A 3 24.64 -11.89 6.19
CA PRO A 3 23.78 -12.72 7.03
C PRO A 3 22.65 -11.85 7.61
N ILE A 4 21.42 -12.37 7.56
CA ILE A 4 20.27 -11.73 8.18
C ILE A 4 20.50 -11.72 9.69
N GLU A 5 20.66 -10.54 10.27
CA GLU A 5 20.78 -10.38 11.71
C GLU A 5 19.38 -10.54 12.34
N MET A 6 19.22 -11.61 13.13
CA MET A 6 17.99 -11.84 13.87
C MET A 6 17.99 -11.00 15.15
N LEU A 7 16.93 -10.21 15.35
CA LEU A 7 16.71 -9.52 16.61
C LEU A 7 16.59 -10.54 17.75
N LYS A 8 17.24 -10.23 18.87
CA LYS A 8 17.19 -11.02 20.10
C LYS A 8 16.13 -10.46 21.05
N ASP A 9 15.72 -11.25 22.04
CA ASP A 9 14.85 -10.78 23.11
C ASP A 9 15.48 -9.57 23.81
N GLY A 10 14.70 -8.49 23.97
CA GLY A 10 15.16 -7.26 24.60
C GLY A 10 14.58 -5.98 23.99
N LEU A 11 15.04 -4.84 24.49
CA LEU A 11 14.73 -3.52 23.94
C LEU A 11 15.84 -3.10 22.98
N HIS A 12 15.47 -2.80 21.74
CA HIS A 12 16.39 -2.30 20.71
C HIS A 12 16.11 -0.81 20.50
N PRO A 13 17.10 0.09 20.64
CA PRO A 13 16.87 1.52 20.50
C PRO A 13 16.57 1.88 19.04
N VAL A 14 15.57 2.73 18.84
CA VAL A 14 15.32 3.39 17.56
C VAL A 14 16.16 4.67 17.53
N PRO A 15 17.00 4.90 16.50
CA PRO A 15 17.81 6.12 16.41
C PRO A 15 16.96 7.39 16.36
N ILE A 16 17.49 8.50 16.89
CA ILE A 16 16.91 9.83 16.70
C ILE A 16 16.78 10.12 15.20
N GLY A 17 15.66 10.74 14.81
CA GLY A 17 15.35 11.04 13.43
C GLY A 17 14.75 9.88 12.62
N LYS A 18 14.59 8.70 13.25
CA LYS A 18 14.00 7.51 12.62
C LYS A 18 12.62 7.20 13.20
N VAL A 19 11.80 6.52 12.40
CA VAL A 19 10.58 5.82 12.84
C VAL A 19 10.74 4.32 12.61
N ALA A 20 10.14 3.51 13.48
CA ALA A 20 10.16 2.06 13.39
C ALA A 20 8.77 1.51 13.06
N ALA A 21 8.72 0.52 12.19
CA ALA A 21 7.51 -0.20 11.83
C ALA A 21 7.71 -1.70 11.97
N ILE A 22 6.70 -2.42 12.49
CA ILE A 22 6.68 -3.88 12.35
C ILE A 22 5.97 -4.21 11.04
N VAL A 23 6.76 -4.61 10.05
CA VAL A 23 6.26 -5.04 8.74
C VAL A 23 5.78 -6.48 8.84
N THR A 24 4.60 -6.75 8.31
CA THR A 24 4.03 -8.09 8.17
C THR A 24 3.85 -8.39 6.69
N HIS A 25 4.57 -9.41 6.21
CA HIS A 25 4.50 -9.88 4.84
C HIS A 25 3.39 -10.92 4.71
N LEU A 26 2.50 -10.68 3.74
CA LEU A 26 1.31 -11.48 3.50
C LEU A 26 1.35 -12.05 2.08
N GLU A 27 0.87 -13.28 1.93
CA GLU A 27 0.88 -14.00 0.66
C GLU A 27 -0.43 -14.74 0.40
N MET A 28 -0.71 -14.95 -0.88
CA MET A 28 -1.82 -15.73 -1.41
C MET A 28 -1.33 -16.50 -2.64
N THR A 29 -1.44 -17.83 -2.62
CA THR A 29 -0.95 -18.73 -3.68
C THR A 29 -2.06 -19.38 -4.49
N ALA A 30 -3.32 -19.16 -4.10
CA ALA A 30 -4.50 -19.60 -4.82
C ALA A 30 -5.63 -18.60 -4.62
N VAL A 31 -6.53 -18.52 -5.61
CA VAL A 31 -7.73 -17.68 -5.52
C VAL A 31 -8.64 -18.21 -4.40
N PRO A 32 -8.99 -17.41 -3.39
CA PRO A 32 -9.92 -17.81 -2.35
C PRO A 32 -11.35 -17.86 -2.90
N GLU A 33 -12.31 -18.34 -2.11
CA GLU A 33 -13.73 -18.15 -2.44
C GLU A 33 -14.08 -16.65 -2.44
N LEU A 34 -14.02 -16.04 -3.63
CA LEU A 34 -14.32 -14.63 -3.80
C LEU A 34 -15.83 -14.42 -3.64
N ARG A 35 -16.19 -13.58 -2.67
CA ARG A 35 -17.56 -13.05 -2.59
C ARG A 35 -17.72 -11.97 -3.66
N PRO A 36 -18.75 -12.04 -4.52
CA PRO A 36 -19.05 -10.96 -5.45
C PRO A 36 -19.16 -9.64 -4.68
N ALA A 37 -18.37 -8.67 -5.11
CA ALA A 37 -18.35 -7.34 -4.51
C ALA A 37 -18.73 -6.35 -5.59
N THR A 38 -19.98 -5.89 -5.56
CA THR A 38 -20.45 -4.80 -6.41
C THR A 38 -19.80 -3.50 -5.94
N LEU A 39 -19.39 -2.68 -6.89
CA LEU A 39 -19.00 -1.31 -6.60
C LEU A 39 -20.21 -0.55 -6.02
N PRO A 40 -20.02 0.26 -4.96
CA PRO A 40 -21.09 1.08 -4.42
C PRO A 40 -21.65 2.06 -5.46
N ASP A 41 -22.92 2.44 -5.32
CA ASP A 41 -23.54 3.43 -6.20
C ASP A 41 -22.73 4.74 -6.20
N GLY A 42 -22.58 5.33 -7.39
CA GLY A 42 -21.78 6.56 -7.56
C GLY A 42 -20.26 6.35 -7.50
N THR A 43 -19.79 5.10 -7.45
CA THR A 43 -18.36 4.79 -7.60
C THR A 43 -18.05 4.19 -8.97
N VAL A 44 -16.85 4.48 -9.48
CA VAL A 44 -16.31 3.89 -10.71
C VAL A 44 -14.88 3.46 -10.45
N LEU A 45 -14.55 2.21 -10.77
CA LEU A 45 -13.17 1.71 -10.69
C LEU A 45 -12.57 1.70 -12.09
N SER A 46 -11.56 2.54 -12.31
CA SER A 46 -10.92 2.73 -13.62
C SER A 46 -9.44 2.41 -13.57
N ARG A 47 -8.92 1.81 -14.64
CA ARG A 47 -7.48 1.68 -14.88
C ARG A 47 -6.95 3.00 -15.45
N PHE A 48 -5.75 3.39 -15.04
CA PHE A 48 -5.02 4.52 -15.57
C PHE A 48 -3.75 4.01 -16.23
N GLU A 49 -3.68 4.13 -17.56
CA GLU A 49 -2.47 3.82 -18.31
C GLU A 49 -1.52 5.03 -18.21
N ALA A 50 -0.36 4.84 -17.57
CA ALA A 50 0.64 5.90 -17.36
C ALA A 50 0.08 7.21 -16.75
N PRO A 51 -0.47 7.15 -15.51
CA PRO A 51 -0.96 8.34 -14.83
C PRO A 51 0.13 9.41 -14.67
N ALA A 52 -0.28 10.67 -14.70
CA ALA A 52 0.61 11.79 -14.40
C ALA A 52 1.12 11.70 -12.95
N THR A 53 2.39 12.04 -12.73
CA THR A 53 3.06 11.88 -11.44
C THR A 53 2.45 12.77 -10.35
N ASP A 54 2.01 13.98 -10.70
CA ASP A 54 1.32 14.91 -9.82
C ASP A 54 -0.04 14.38 -9.35
N TRP A 55 -0.85 13.85 -10.27
CA TRP A 55 -2.12 13.22 -9.96
C TRP A 55 -1.94 12.01 -9.03
N TYR A 56 -0.95 11.16 -9.32
CA TYR A 56 -0.65 9.99 -8.49
C TYR A 56 -0.23 10.42 -7.08
N ARG A 57 0.66 11.42 -6.96
CA ARG A 57 1.13 11.94 -5.67
C ARG A 57 0.04 12.61 -4.86
N ASP A 58 -0.89 13.34 -5.49
CA ASP A 58 -2.07 13.89 -4.79
C ASP A 58 -2.88 12.76 -4.15
N LEU A 59 -3.25 11.75 -4.93
CA LEU A 59 -4.06 10.64 -4.44
C LEU A 59 -3.33 9.85 -3.35
N PHE A 60 -2.06 9.52 -3.57
CA PHE A 60 -1.19 8.84 -2.61
C PHE A 60 -1.11 9.61 -1.28
N THR A 61 -0.88 10.92 -1.35
CA THR A 61 -0.82 11.80 -0.18
C THR A 61 -2.15 11.81 0.56
N ARG A 62 -3.28 11.96 -0.12
CA ARG A 62 -4.60 12.03 0.54
C ARG A 62 -5.02 10.73 1.20
N ILE A 63 -4.54 9.59 0.71
CA ILE A 63 -4.83 8.28 1.28
C ILE A 63 -3.94 8.01 2.50
N GLY A 64 -2.62 8.18 2.35
CA GLY A 64 -1.66 7.69 3.33
C GLY A 64 -0.85 8.75 4.06
N GLY A 65 -0.81 9.99 3.55
CA GLY A 65 -0.01 11.06 4.12
C GLY A 65 -0.47 11.52 5.50
N PRO A 66 -1.76 11.90 5.70
CA PRO A 66 -2.24 12.45 6.98
C PRO A 66 -2.05 11.51 8.17
N ASP A 67 -2.41 10.24 8.02
CA ASP A 67 -2.47 9.31 9.15
C ASP A 67 -1.41 8.20 9.08
N TRP A 68 -0.93 7.81 7.90
CA TRP A 68 -0.22 6.53 7.70
C TRP A 68 1.25 6.66 7.24
N LEU A 69 1.80 7.88 7.30
CA LEU A 69 3.19 8.19 6.95
C LEU A 69 3.67 7.69 5.58
N TRP A 70 2.75 7.50 4.63
CA TRP A 70 3.09 7.13 3.26
C TRP A 70 3.96 8.22 2.62
N SER A 71 5.22 7.88 2.35
CA SER A 71 6.23 8.84 1.89
C SER A 71 7.14 8.30 0.77
N SER A 72 7.15 6.99 0.53
CA SER A 72 8.04 6.35 -0.44
C SER A 72 7.91 6.93 -1.85
N ARG A 73 6.66 7.05 -2.35
CA ARG A 73 6.38 7.65 -3.66
C ARG A 73 6.58 9.16 -3.68
N LEU A 74 6.53 9.82 -2.52
CA LEU A 74 6.77 11.26 -2.38
C LEU A 74 8.25 11.63 -2.46
N ARG A 75 9.14 10.74 -2.01
CA ARG A 75 10.60 10.95 -2.03
C ARG A 75 11.27 10.65 -3.37
N MET A 76 10.58 9.96 -4.28
CA MET A 76 11.12 9.63 -5.60
C MET A 76 11.28 10.87 -6.47
N SER A 77 12.20 10.85 -7.43
CA SER A 77 12.19 11.83 -8.52
C SER A 77 10.99 11.59 -9.45
N ASP A 78 10.61 12.57 -10.26
CA ASP A 78 9.54 12.38 -11.25
C ASP A 78 9.90 11.32 -12.30
N ALA A 79 11.18 11.21 -12.65
CA ALA A 79 11.66 10.20 -13.60
C ALA A 79 11.49 8.79 -13.01
N ASP A 80 11.89 8.58 -11.76
CA ASP A 80 11.80 7.27 -11.10
C ASP A 80 10.35 6.87 -10.86
N LEU A 81 9.52 7.80 -10.38
CA LEU A 81 8.10 7.52 -10.16
C LEU A 81 7.41 7.18 -11.48
N ARG A 82 7.65 7.96 -12.54
CA ARG A 82 7.06 7.70 -13.86
C ARG A 82 7.53 6.37 -14.44
N ALA A 83 8.78 5.99 -14.23
CA ALA A 83 9.31 4.69 -14.67
C ALA A 83 8.58 3.51 -14.02
N ILE A 84 8.01 3.70 -12.81
CA ILE A 84 7.21 2.69 -12.12
C ILE A 84 5.75 2.74 -12.60
N ILE A 85 5.07 3.86 -12.43
CA ILE A 85 3.60 3.94 -12.63
C ILE A 85 3.18 3.88 -14.11
N ALA A 86 4.11 4.09 -15.04
CA ALA A 86 3.89 3.93 -16.48
C ALA A 86 4.46 2.62 -17.04
N HIS A 87 5.03 1.75 -16.20
CA HIS A 87 5.57 0.46 -16.66
C HIS A 87 4.43 -0.44 -17.16
N THR A 88 4.66 -1.20 -18.23
CA THR A 88 3.63 -2.07 -18.84
C THR A 88 3.15 -3.19 -17.91
N ASP A 89 4.03 -3.63 -17.02
CA ASP A 89 3.75 -4.62 -15.97
C ASP A 89 3.33 -4.03 -14.62
N VAL A 90 3.08 -2.72 -14.57
CA VAL A 90 2.46 -2.08 -13.41
C VAL A 90 1.05 -1.63 -13.80
N GLU A 91 0.06 -2.02 -13.01
CA GLU A 91 -1.32 -1.60 -13.21
C GLU A 91 -1.76 -0.67 -12.08
N VAL A 92 -2.09 0.58 -12.43
CA VAL A 92 -2.67 1.55 -11.50
C VAL A 92 -4.16 1.67 -11.76
N PHE A 93 -4.94 1.53 -10.70
CA PHE A 93 -6.37 1.73 -10.69
C PHE A 93 -6.74 2.79 -9.65
N ALA A 94 -7.83 3.50 -9.90
CA ALA A 94 -8.46 4.33 -8.89
C ALA A 94 -9.97 4.13 -8.81
N VAL A 95 -10.48 4.22 -7.58
CA VAL A 95 -11.91 4.35 -7.32
C VAL A 95 -12.25 5.83 -7.37
N THR A 96 -13.07 6.23 -8.33
CA THR A 96 -13.68 7.56 -8.36
C THR A 96 -14.96 7.55 -7.55
N PHE A 97 -15.12 8.51 -6.64
CA PHE A 97 -16.35 8.75 -5.88
C PHE A 97 -16.67 10.25 -5.92
N ALA A 98 -17.93 10.60 -6.17
CA ALA A 98 -18.37 12.00 -6.32
C ALA A 98 -17.51 12.82 -7.31
N GLY A 99 -17.06 12.20 -8.41
CA GLY A 99 -16.29 12.87 -9.46
C GLY A 99 -14.79 13.04 -9.18
N ARG A 100 -14.27 12.50 -8.07
CA ARG A 100 -12.86 12.59 -7.70
C ARG A 100 -12.28 11.21 -7.43
N ALA A 101 -11.00 10.99 -7.73
CA ALA A 101 -10.30 9.77 -7.34
C ALA A 101 -10.16 9.72 -5.81
N GLU A 102 -10.63 8.66 -5.17
CA GLU A 102 -10.66 8.50 -3.71
C GLU A 102 -10.13 7.13 -3.25
N GLY A 103 -9.68 6.28 -4.17
CA GLY A 103 -8.99 5.04 -3.86
C GLY A 103 -7.86 4.78 -4.83
N LEU A 104 -6.80 4.15 -4.34
CA LEU A 104 -5.62 3.74 -5.11
C LEU A 104 -5.45 2.22 -4.98
N LEU A 105 -5.24 1.57 -6.11
CA LEU A 105 -4.79 0.18 -6.21
C LEU A 105 -3.63 0.13 -7.22
N GLU A 106 -2.48 -0.35 -6.77
CA GLU A 106 -1.30 -0.56 -7.60
C GLU A 106 -0.90 -2.04 -7.54
N LEU A 107 -0.86 -2.68 -8.71
CA LEU A 107 -0.38 -4.05 -8.88
C LEU A 107 0.92 -4.02 -9.67
N ASP A 108 1.95 -4.71 -9.19
CA ASP A 108 3.25 -4.80 -9.83
C ASP A 108 3.55 -6.24 -10.20
N PHE A 109 3.71 -6.51 -11.49
CA PHE A 109 4.00 -7.83 -12.07
C PHE A 109 5.44 -7.94 -12.58
N ARG A 110 6.31 -6.97 -12.29
CA ARG A 110 7.66 -6.91 -12.87
C ARG A 110 8.57 -8.06 -12.47
N ASP A 111 8.26 -8.76 -11.38
CA ASP A 111 8.98 -9.98 -10.96
C ASP A 111 8.66 -11.19 -11.83
N GLY A 112 7.59 -11.15 -12.63
CA GLY A 112 7.18 -12.19 -13.58
C GLY A 112 6.55 -13.42 -12.95
N GLU A 113 7.09 -13.92 -11.83
CA GLU A 113 6.55 -15.06 -11.09
C GLU A 113 5.57 -14.65 -9.99
N THR A 114 5.60 -13.39 -9.57
CA THR A 114 4.73 -12.85 -8.53
C THR A 114 4.00 -11.59 -8.97
N CYS A 115 2.94 -11.27 -8.21
CA CYS A 115 2.31 -9.96 -8.24
C CYS A 115 2.41 -9.34 -6.85
N GLU A 116 2.93 -8.12 -6.76
CA GLU A 116 2.86 -7.31 -5.54
C GLU A 116 1.64 -6.39 -5.61
N LEU A 117 0.80 -6.41 -4.58
CA LEU A 117 -0.17 -5.34 -4.32
C LEU A 117 0.57 -4.22 -3.56
N ALA A 118 1.26 -3.36 -4.32
CA ALA A 118 2.24 -2.40 -3.81
C ALA A 118 1.59 -1.26 -3.02
N PHE A 119 0.45 -0.75 -3.49
CA PHE A 119 -0.33 0.27 -2.77
C PHE A 119 -1.81 -0.04 -2.88
N PHE A 120 -2.49 0.04 -1.73
CA PHE A 120 -3.92 -0.18 -1.63
C PHE A 120 -4.48 0.67 -0.50
N GLY A 121 -5.40 1.56 -0.84
CA GLY A 121 -6.02 2.41 0.16
C GLY A 121 -7.14 3.26 -0.39
N LEU A 122 -7.90 3.84 0.54
CA LEU A 122 -9.03 4.72 0.28
C LEU A 122 -8.91 5.94 1.18
N THR A 123 -9.29 7.10 0.66
CA THR A 123 -9.47 8.28 1.49
C THR A 123 -10.68 8.11 2.41
N PRO A 124 -10.81 8.91 3.48
CA PRO A 124 -11.97 8.85 4.38
C PRO A 124 -13.32 8.94 3.65
N ALA A 125 -13.39 9.66 2.52
CA ALA A 125 -14.61 9.84 1.74
C ALA A 125 -15.13 8.54 1.09
N ALA A 126 -14.25 7.57 0.80
CA ALA A 126 -14.60 6.31 0.14
C ALA A 126 -14.50 5.09 1.07
N GLN A 127 -14.26 5.29 2.36
CA GLN A 127 -14.24 4.24 3.38
C GLN A 127 -15.67 3.88 3.85
N GLY A 128 -15.84 2.67 4.39
CA GLY A 128 -17.11 2.24 4.99
C GLY A 128 -18.25 1.91 4.01
N ILE A 129 -18.14 2.26 2.73
CA ILE A 129 -19.20 2.05 1.74
C ILE A 129 -19.07 0.74 0.95
N GLY A 130 -18.00 -0.04 1.16
CA GLY A 130 -17.75 -1.31 0.46
C GLY A 130 -16.80 -1.23 -0.74
N ALA A 131 -16.32 -0.03 -1.11
CA ALA A 131 -15.38 0.18 -2.20
C ALA A 131 -14.08 -0.65 -2.05
N GLY A 132 -13.53 -0.73 -0.83
CA GLY A 132 -12.30 -1.48 -0.58
C GLY A 132 -12.45 -2.98 -0.87
N ARG A 133 -13.59 -3.57 -0.52
CA ARG A 133 -13.88 -4.97 -0.84
C ARG A 133 -13.94 -5.18 -2.36
N ALA A 134 -14.66 -4.32 -3.08
CA ALA A 134 -14.74 -4.40 -4.53
C ALA A 134 -13.36 -4.24 -5.21
N MET A 135 -12.56 -3.29 -4.73
CA MET A 135 -11.21 -3.04 -5.22
C MET A 135 -10.26 -4.23 -4.97
N LEU A 136 -10.33 -4.87 -3.79
CA LEU A 136 -9.52 -6.05 -3.51
C LEU A 136 -9.99 -7.28 -4.31
N THR A 137 -11.30 -7.47 -4.50
CA THR A 137 -11.82 -8.52 -5.38
C THR A 137 -11.31 -8.34 -6.81
N LEU A 138 -11.27 -7.10 -7.33
CA LEU A 138 -10.65 -6.81 -8.62
C LEU A 138 -9.16 -7.17 -8.59
N ALA A 139 -8.43 -6.74 -7.58
CA ALA A 139 -6.99 -6.98 -7.46
C ALA A 139 -6.65 -8.47 -7.53
N ILE A 140 -7.33 -9.31 -6.74
CA ILE A 140 -7.13 -10.76 -6.73
C ILE A 140 -7.48 -11.36 -8.11
N THR A 141 -8.63 -10.96 -8.67
CA THR A 141 -9.07 -11.45 -9.99
C THR A 141 -8.06 -11.09 -11.08
N ARG A 142 -7.52 -9.87 -11.06
CA ARG A 142 -6.51 -9.39 -12.02
C ARG A 142 -5.18 -10.09 -11.85
N ALA A 143 -4.72 -10.26 -10.62
CA ALA A 143 -3.46 -10.92 -10.32
C ALA A 143 -3.45 -12.36 -10.86
N PHE A 144 -4.46 -13.16 -10.52
CA PHE A 144 -4.57 -14.57 -10.93
C PHE A 144 -5.10 -14.79 -12.34
N ALA A 145 -5.48 -13.73 -13.08
CA ALA A 145 -5.68 -13.82 -14.52
C ALA A 145 -4.36 -13.97 -15.29
N ARG A 146 -3.22 -13.69 -14.65
CA ARG A 146 -1.87 -13.94 -15.17
C ARG A 146 -1.30 -15.22 -14.53
N PRO A 147 -0.34 -15.91 -15.18
CA PRO A 147 0.25 -17.15 -14.66
C PRO A 147 1.29 -16.88 -13.56
N ILE A 148 0.88 -16.21 -12.47
CA ILE A 148 1.72 -15.97 -11.29
C ILE A 148 1.64 -17.15 -10.32
N ALA A 149 2.72 -17.39 -9.58
CA ALA A 149 2.75 -18.35 -8.48
C ALA A 149 2.18 -17.77 -7.18
N ARG A 150 2.24 -16.44 -7.02
CA ARG A 150 1.94 -15.76 -5.75
C ARG A 150 1.51 -14.31 -5.93
N LEU A 151 0.42 -13.93 -5.28
CA LEU A 151 0.06 -12.55 -4.96
C LEU A 151 0.56 -12.23 -3.55
N HIS A 152 1.30 -11.15 -3.37
CA HIS A 152 1.81 -10.75 -2.05
C HIS A 152 1.66 -9.26 -1.81
N LEU A 153 1.75 -8.89 -0.53
CA LEU A 153 1.82 -7.51 -0.07
C LEU A 153 2.55 -7.48 1.27
N HIS A 154 2.88 -6.28 1.71
CA HIS A 154 3.23 -6.05 3.10
C HIS A 154 2.40 -4.90 3.65
N THR A 155 2.12 -4.98 4.95
CA THR A 155 1.52 -3.88 5.72
C THR A 155 2.26 -3.77 7.03
N CYS A 156 2.27 -2.59 7.63
CA CYS A 156 3.06 -2.35 8.83
C CYS A 156 2.27 -1.60 9.91
N THR A 157 2.90 -1.42 11.06
CA THR A 157 2.31 -0.67 12.19
C THR A 157 2.20 0.84 11.95
N LEU A 158 2.70 1.36 10.83
CA LEU A 158 2.46 2.73 10.39
C LEU A 158 1.25 2.83 9.45
N ASP A 159 0.70 1.70 8.97
CA ASP A 159 -0.54 1.68 8.19
C ASP A 159 -1.77 1.70 9.08
N SER A 160 -2.93 1.86 8.44
CA SER A 160 -4.21 1.78 9.13
C SER A 160 -4.37 0.48 9.93
N PRO A 161 -4.82 0.53 11.20
CA PRO A 161 -4.96 -0.66 12.05
C PRO A 161 -5.98 -1.67 11.52
N VAL A 162 -6.83 -1.28 10.57
CA VAL A 162 -7.79 -2.18 9.92
C VAL A 162 -7.20 -2.97 8.74
N ALA A 163 -6.01 -2.60 8.25
CA ALA A 163 -5.40 -3.19 7.05
C ALA A 163 -5.07 -4.68 7.24
N LEU A 164 -4.29 -5.03 8.25
CA LEU A 164 -3.91 -6.43 8.51
C LEU A 164 -5.15 -7.34 8.72
N PRO A 165 -6.13 -7.00 9.61
CA PRO A 165 -7.35 -7.80 9.73
C PRO A 165 -8.15 -7.89 8.42
N PHE A 166 -8.15 -6.84 7.59
CA PHE A 166 -8.83 -6.84 6.29
C PHE A 166 -8.21 -7.83 5.30
N TYR A 167 -6.89 -7.86 5.19
CA TYR A 167 -6.19 -8.81 4.30
C TYR A 167 -6.35 -10.26 4.77
N LEU A 168 -6.20 -10.52 6.07
CA LEU A 168 -6.36 -11.88 6.63
C LEU A 168 -7.77 -12.44 6.37
N ARG A 169 -8.82 -11.63 6.59
CA ARG A 169 -10.20 -12.05 6.28
C ARG A 169 -10.47 -12.21 4.79
N SER A 170 -9.64 -11.62 3.94
CA SER A 170 -9.72 -11.75 2.48
C SER A 170 -8.93 -12.94 1.93
N GLY A 171 -8.32 -13.76 2.81
CA GLY A 171 -7.66 -15.01 2.45
C GLY A 171 -6.15 -14.93 2.31
N PHE A 172 -5.52 -13.80 2.62
CA PHE A 172 -4.06 -13.73 2.72
C PHE A 172 -3.56 -14.43 3.99
N VAL A 173 -2.35 -14.98 3.92
CA VAL A 173 -1.66 -15.64 5.03
C VAL A 173 -0.40 -14.86 5.38
N ALA A 174 -0.15 -14.64 6.68
CA ALA A 174 1.09 -14.03 7.14
C ALA A 174 2.24 -15.05 7.13
N VAL A 175 3.35 -14.70 6.49
CA VAL A 175 4.49 -15.62 6.30
C VAL A 175 5.78 -15.15 6.97
N ARG A 176 5.92 -13.83 7.19
CA ARG A 176 7.15 -13.23 7.73
C ARG A 176 6.85 -11.90 8.40
N ARG A 177 7.66 -11.55 9.40
CA ARG A 177 7.65 -10.22 10.03
C ARG A 177 9.06 -9.68 10.16
N GLU A 178 9.18 -8.36 10.06
CA GLU A 178 10.44 -7.64 10.15
C GLU A 178 10.26 -6.32 10.90
N VAL A 179 11.34 -5.77 11.41
CA VAL A 179 11.39 -4.39 11.89
C VAL A 179 12.02 -3.54 10.79
N GLU A 180 11.27 -2.59 10.29
CA GLU A 180 11.78 -1.57 9.38
C GLU A 180 12.11 -0.31 10.17
N ILE A 181 13.32 0.21 9.96
CA ILE A 181 13.77 1.50 10.49
C ILE A 181 13.97 2.43 9.29
N MET A 182 13.23 3.53 9.25
CA MET A 182 13.28 4.49 8.15
C MET A 182 13.45 5.92 8.66
N ASP A 183 13.99 6.81 7.83
CA ASP A 183 14.01 8.26 8.12
C ASP A 183 12.59 8.78 8.27
N ASP A 184 12.34 9.47 9.39
CA ASP A 184 11.02 10.05 9.65
C ASP A 184 10.72 11.13 8.58
N PRO A 185 9.72 10.90 7.71
CA PRO A 185 9.39 11.83 6.61
C PRO A 185 8.89 13.18 7.07
N ARG A 186 8.66 13.37 8.37
CA ARG A 186 8.26 14.65 8.94
C ARG A 186 9.46 15.55 9.21
N LEU A 187 10.67 14.99 9.31
CA LEU A 187 11.88 15.73 9.62
C LEU A 187 12.63 16.26 8.40
N ASP A 188 12.39 15.68 7.21
CA ASP A 188 12.93 16.15 5.93
C ASP A 188 11.92 17.02 5.14
N GLY A 189 10.73 17.26 5.71
CA GLY A 189 9.67 18.04 5.09
C GLY A 189 8.85 17.31 4.03
N THR A 190 9.06 16.00 3.82
CA THR A 190 8.24 15.19 2.90
C THR A 190 6.78 15.16 3.35
N LEU A 191 6.54 15.07 4.66
CA LEU A 191 5.22 15.14 5.28
C LEU A 191 5.18 16.26 6.33
N ALA A 192 3.99 16.79 6.60
CA ALA A 192 3.79 17.75 7.67
C ALA A 192 4.09 17.12 9.04
N GLU A 193 4.60 17.90 10.00
CA GLU A 193 4.87 17.38 11.36
C GLU A 193 3.64 16.80 12.07
N THR A 194 2.44 17.22 11.67
CA THR A 194 1.17 16.72 12.21
C THR A 194 0.77 15.34 11.64
N ALA A 195 1.46 14.85 10.61
CA ALA A 195 1.17 13.55 10.00
C ALA A 195 1.44 12.40 10.98
N GLY A 196 0.59 11.37 10.93
CA GLY A 196 0.73 10.18 11.78
C GLY A 196 0.82 10.55 13.27
N ALA A 197 -0.08 11.41 13.75
CA ALA A 197 -0.02 12.00 15.10
C ALA A 197 0.04 10.98 16.26
N HIS A 198 -0.31 9.71 15.99
CA HIS A 198 -0.19 8.61 16.93
C HIS A 198 1.23 8.01 17.03
N HIS A 199 2.16 8.45 16.19
CA HIS A 199 3.59 8.11 16.23
C HIS A 199 4.41 9.33 16.68
N PRO A 200 5.00 9.31 17.88
CA PRO A 200 5.87 10.39 18.34
C PRO A 200 7.07 10.63 17.40
N ILE A 201 7.49 11.89 17.27
CA ILE A 201 8.72 12.27 16.55
C ILE A 201 9.89 12.21 17.54
N LEU A 202 10.95 11.48 17.20
CA LEU A 202 12.19 11.42 17.98
C LEU A 202 13.20 12.46 17.46
N ARG A 203 13.58 13.41 18.32
CA ARG A 203 14.53 14.50 18.03
C ARG A 203 15.72 14.48 18.97
#